data_AF-A0A7J3PLF6-F1
#
_entry.id   AF-A0A7J3PLF6-F1
#
_cell.length_a   1.000
_cell.length_b   1.000
_cell.length_c   1.000
_cell.angle_alpha   90.00
_cell.angle_beta   90.00
_cell.angle_gamma   90.00
#
_symmetry.space_group_name_H-M   'P 1'
#
loop_
_entity.id
_entity.type
_entity.pdbx_description
1 polymer ?
#
loop_
_entity_poly.entity_id
_entity_poly.type
_entity_poly.pdbx_seq_one_letter_code
_entity_poly.pdbx_strand_id
1 'polypeptide(L)'
;MNIWAVIIELIVGIIILAPVLWISGRLLAGKEKAKFTDALWIVVLGIVIGMLVNYFLSGPLASVIMLIVWLALIKHFFDCGWIRALIIAIVAVIIFVIIAAILLVIGIGLFRVWI
;
A
#
# COMPACT_ATOMS: atom_id res chain seq x y z
N MET A 1 -8.28 -9.60 16.85
CA MET A 1 -6.82 -9.39 16.67
C MET A 1 -6.25 -8.80 17.95
N ASN A 2 -5.03 -9.19 18.32
CA ASN A 2 -4.30 -8.55 19.43
C ASN A 2 -3.79 -7.18 19.00
N ILE A 3 -3.78 -6.19 19.91
CA ILE A 3 -3.31 -4.83 19.63
C ILE A 3 -1.88 -4.80 19.06
N TRP A 4 -1.02 -5.71 19.52
CA TRP A 4 0.35 -5.88 19.04
C TRP A 4 0.42 -6.26 17.56
N ALA A 5 -0.51 -7.09 17.08
CA ALA A 5 -0.55 -7.50 15.68
C ALA A 5 -0.87 -6.31 14.75
N VAL A 6 -1.80 -5.45 15.17
CA VAL A 6 -2.16 -4.23 14.44
C VAL A 6 -0.99 -3.26 14.35
N ILE A 7 -0.27 -3.07 15.46
CA ILE A 7 0.90 -2.17 15.48
C ILE A 7 1.99 -2.67 14.53
N ILE A 8 2.27 -3.98 14.55
CA ILE A 8 3.25 -4.59 13.64
C ILE A 8 2.80 -4.43 12.19
N GLU A 9 1.55 -4.72 11.87
CA GLU A 9 0.99 -4.55 10.53
C GLU A 9 1.08 -3.10 10.05
N LEU A 10 0.78 -2.13 10.93
CA LEU A 10 0.91 -0.70 10.63
C LEU A 10 2.37 -0.32 10.34
N ILE A 11 3.32 -0.73 11.18
CA ILE A 11 4.74 -0.42 11.01
C ILE A 11 5.29 -1.04 9.73
N VAL A 12 5.04 -2.34 9.51
CA VAL A 12 5.49 -3.06 8.31
C VAL A 12 4.82 -2.48 7.06
N GLY A 13 3.53 -2.21 7.13
CA GLY A 13 2.77 -1.56 6.07
C GLY A 13 3.34 -0.20 5.70
N ILE A 14 3.69 0.64 6.69
CA ILE A 14 4.34 1.93 6.45
C ILE A 14 5.70 1.75 5.77
N ILE A 15 6.55 0.86 6.30
CA ILE A 15 7.91 0.67 5.78
C ILE A 15 7.89 0.17 4.33
N ILE A 16 6.92 -0.67 3.96
CA ILE A 16 6.87 -1.30 2.64
C ILE A 16 5.97 -0.51 1.69
N LEU A 17 4.70 -0.30 2.06
CA LEU A 17 3.69 0.26 1.15
C LEU A 17 3.86 1.77 0.96
N ALA A 18 4.31 2.52 1.97
CA ALA A 18 4.42 3.98 1.82
C ALA A 18 5.49 4.38 0.80
N PRO A 19 6.72 3.80 0.79
CA PRO A 19 7.67 4.05 -0.28
C PRO A 19 7.16 3.62 -1.65
N VAL A 20 6.47 2.47 -1.74
CA VAL A 20 5.91 1.97 -3.02
C VAL A 20 4.89 2.95 -3.60
N LEU A 21 3.90 3.35 -2.79
CA LEU A 21 2.86 4.29 -3.18
C LEU A 21 3.43 5.69 -3.45
N TRP A 22 4.44 6.10 -2.70
CA TRP A 22 5.10 7.37 -2.92
C TRP A 22 5.89 7.40 -4.24
N ILE A 23 6.61 6.32 -4.56
CA ILE A 23 7.33 6.21 -5.84
C ILE A 23 6.33 6.22 -7.00
N SER A 24 5.28 5.39 -6.95
CA SER A 24 4.27 5.35 -8.02
C SER A 24 3.53 6.68 -8.16
N GLY A 25 3.13 7.30 -7.05
CA GLY A 25 2.49 8.61 -7.02
C GLY A 25 3.40 9.69 -7.59
N ARG A 26 4.68 9.72 -7.21
CA ARG A 26 5.63 10.71 -7.71
C ARG A 26 5.93 10.56 -9.20
N LEU A 27 5.95 9.33 -9.70
CA LEU A 27 6.15 9.05 -11.13
C LEU A 27 4.98 9.53 -12.00
N LEU A 28 3.75 9.49 -11.49
CA LEU A 28 2.53 9.71 -12.31
C LEU A 28 1.74 10.97 -11.96
N ALA A 29 1.69 11.37 -10.69
CA ALA A 29 1.01 12.59 -10.21
C ALA A 29 1.96 13.80 -10.14
N GLY A 30 3.27 13.56 -10.04
CA GLY A 30 4.30 14.59 -9.94
C GLY A 30 4.73 14.89 -8.49
N LYS A 31 5.90 15.53 -8.35
CA LYS A 31 6.55 15.78 -7.04
C LYS A 31 5.76 16.70 -6.12
N GLU A 32 5.01 17.65 -6.68
CA GLU A 32 4.23 18.62 -5.91
C GLU A 32 2.96 18.00 -5.31
N LYS A 33 2.40 16.98 -5.99
CA LYS A 33 1.15 16.33 -5.63
C LYS A 33 1.32 15.08 -4.78
N ALA A 34 2.40 14.34 -4.97
CA ALA A 34 2.67 13.10 -4.22
C ALA A 34 3.82 13.29 -3.23
N LYS A 35 3.49 13.76 -2.01
CA LYS A 35 4.46 13.85 -0.91
C LYS A 35 4.54 12.52 -0.17
N PHE A 36 5.66 12.29 0.52
CA PHE A 36 5.83 11.06 1.31
C PHE A 36 4.82 11.01 2.46
N THR A 37 4.52 12.17 3.06
CA THR A 37 3.49 12.30 4.09
C THR A 37 2.11 11.88 3.60
N ASP A 38 1.76 12.19 2.35
CA ASP A 38 0.48 11.80 1.75
C ASP A 38 0.42 10.28 1.58
N ALA A 39 1.52 9.65 1.14
CA ALA A 39 1.64 8.19 1.04
C ALA A 39 1.54 7.50 2.41
N LEU A 40 2.14 8.08 3.46
CA LEU A 40 2.01 7.59 4.83
C LEU A 40 0.54 7.58 5.27
N TRP A 41 -0.19 8.68 5.05
CA TRP A 41 -1.61 8.77 5.39
C TRP A 41 -2.48 7.80 4.62
N ILE A 42 -2.21 7.59 3.32
CA ILE A 42 -2.91 6.59 2.51
C ILE A 42 -2.74 5.20 3.14
N VAL A 43 -1.53 4.82 3.55
CA VAL A 43 -1.27 3.52 4.17
C VAL A 43 -1.94 3.40 5.54
N VAL A 44 -1.79 4.40 6.41
CA VAL A 44 -2.38 4.39 7.74
C VAL A 44 -3.91 4.28 7.64
N LEU A 45 -4.54 5.12 6.83
CA LEU A 45 -5.99 5.09 6.65
C LEU A 45 -6.44 3.82 5.92
N GLY A 46 -5.66 3.33 4.96
CA GLY A 46 -5.92 2.07 4.28
C GLY A 46 -5.98 0.89 5.27
N ILE A 47 -5.05 0.81 6.21
CA ILE A 47 -5.04 -0.26 7.22
C ILE A 47 -6.19 -0.09 8.22
N VAL A 48 -6.42 1.13 8.72
CA VAL A 48 -7.48 1.42 9.69
C VAL A 48 -8.87 1.17 9.07
N ILE A 49 -9.13 1.70 7.88
CA ILE A 49 -10.41 1.49 7.17
C ILE A 49 -10.54 0.02 6.78
N GLY A 50 -9.46 -0.62 6.33
CA GLY A 50 -9.45 -2.04 6.00
C GLY A 50 -9.85 -2.92 7.19
N MET A 51 -9.38 -2.60 8.38
CA MET A 51 -9.78 -3.29 9.60
C MET A 51 -11.28 -3.14 9.88
N LEU A 52 -11.80 -1.92 9.77
CA LEU A 52 -13.22 -1.65 9.97
C LEU A 52 -14.08 -2.37 8.92
N VAL A 53 -13.71 -2.29 7.65
CA VAL A 53 -14.42 -2.95 6.54
C VAL A 53 -14.43 -4.47 6.75
N ASN A 54 -13.29 -5.09 7.07
CA ASN A 54 -13.22 -6.54 7.30
C ASN A 54 -13.94 -6.98 8.59
N TYR A 55 -14.13 -6.08 9.55
CA TYR A 55 -14.92 -6.36 10.76
C TYR A 55 -16.42 -6.47 10.44
N PHE A 56 -16.94 -5.61 9.55
CA PHE A 56 -18.36 -5.57 9.21
C PHE A 56 -18.74 -6.39 7.97
N LEU A 57 -17.79 -6.60 7.05
CA LEU A 57 -18.02 -7.21 5.74
C LEU A 57 -16.95 -8.27 5.47
N SER A 58 -17.36 -9.38 4.87
CA SER A 58 -16.45 -10.46 4.48
C SER A 58 -16.71 -10.93 3.05
N GLY A 59 -15.71 -11.57 2.45
CA GLY A 59 -15.82 -12.15 1.12
C GLY A 59 -15.60 -11.16 -0.02
N PRO A 60 -15.99 -11.52 -1.26
CA PRO A 60 -15.68 -10.75 -2.46
C PRO A 60 -16.17 -9.30 -2.40
N LEU A 61 -17.32 -9.05 -1.76
CA LEU A 61 -17.88 -7.71 -1.65
C LEU A 61 -16.98 -6.76 -0.84
N ALA A 62 -16.39 -7.24 0.26
CA ALA A 62 -15.45 -6.46 1.06
C ALA A 62 -14.21 -6.06 0.23
N SER A 63 -13.72 -6.95 -0.63
CA SER A 63 -12.56 -6.70 -1.49
C SER A 63 -12.83 -5.62 -2.55
N VAL A 64 -14.03 -5.58 -3.12
CA VAL A 64 -14.44 -4.56 -4.10
C VAL A 64 -14.54 -3.19 -3.43
N ILE A 65 -15.16 -3.13 -2.25
CA ILE A 65 -15.26 -1.90 -1.46
C ILE A 65 -13.86 -1.42 -1.08
N MET A 66 -13.00 -2.32 -0.63
CA MET A 66 -11.64 -1.99 -0.24
C MET A 66 -10.82 -1.44 -1.43
N LEU A 67 -10.99 -2.01 -2.62
CA LEU A 67 -10.36 -1.50 -3.83
C LEU A 67 -10.81 -0.06 -4.11
N ILE A 68 -12.11 0.23 -3.99
CA ILE A 68 -12.64 1.59 -4.16
C ILE A 68 -12.08 2.54 -3.09
N VAL A 69 -11.97 2.09 -1.83
CA VAL A 69 -11.38 2.87 -0.74
C VAL A 69 -9.92 3.23 -1.04
N TRP A 70 -9.10 2.26 -1.46
CA TRP A 70 -7.71 2.54 -1.83
C TRP A 70 -7.61 3.56 -2.97
N LEU A 71 -8.43 3.40 -4.03
CA LEU A 71 -8.45 4.36 -5.13
C LEU A 71 -8.90 5.75 -4.67
N ALA A 72 -9.90 5.83 -3.78
CA ALA A 72 -10.38 7.08 -3.22
C ALA A 72 -9.32 7.76 -2.35
N LEU A 73 -8.59 7.01 -1.52
CA LEU A 73 -7.47 7.52 -0.74
C LEU A 73 -6.37 8.07 -1.64
N ILE A 74 -5.93 7.30 -2.65
CA ILE A 74 -4.91 7.75 -3.62
C ILE A 74 -5.37 9.03 -4.32
N LYS A 75 -6.61 9.06 -4.81
CA LYS A 75 -7.19 10.23 -5.49
C LYS A 75 -7.19 11.47 -4.59
N HIS A 76 -7.60 11.31 -3.33
CA HIS A 76 -7.72 12.42 -2.39
C HIS A 76 -6.36 12.93 -1.92
N PHE A 77 -5.44 12.04 -1.56
CA PHE A 77 -4.14 12.41 -1.00
C PHE A 77 -3.11 12.82 -2.06
N PHE A 78 -3.19 12.30 -3.29
CA PHE A 78 -2.28 12.68 -4.39
C PHE A 78 -2.89 13.69 -5.38
N ASP A 79 -4.04 14.30 -5.04
CA ASP A 79 -4.71 15.34 -5.85
C ASP A 79 -4.80 15.00 -7.36
N CYS A 80 -5.14 13.74 -7.67
CA CYS A 80 -5.16 13.21 -9.03
C CYS A 80 -6.57 12.78 -9.45
N GLY A 81 -6.81 12.67 -10.76
CA GLY A 81 -8.09 12.14 -11.28
C GLY A 81 -8.25 10.63 -11.03
N TRP A 82 -9.47 10.11 -11.14
CA TRP A 82 -9.79 8.69 -10.94
C TRP A 82 -8.97 7.74 -11.82
N ILE A 83 -8.83 8.06 -13.11
CA ILE A 83 -8.04 7.26 -14.05
C ILE A 83 -6.57 7.24 -13.63
N ARG A 84 -6.02 8.40 -13.22
CA ARG A 84 -4.64 8.49 -12.75
C ARG A 84 -4.44 7.70 -11.45
N ALA A 85 -5.39 7.76 -10.52
CA ALA A 85 -5.34 6.98 -9.28
C ALA A 85 -5.28 5.47 -9.55
N LEU A 86 -6.05 5.00 -10.54
CA LEU A 86 -6.02 3.60 -10.97
C LEU A 86 -4.66 3.21 -11.56
N ILE A 87 -4.09 4.05 -12.45
CA ILE A 87 -2.76 3.81 -13.01
C ILE A 87 -1.70 3.80 -11.89
N ILE A 88 -1.79 4.70 -10.92
CA ILE A 88 -0.90 4.74 -9.74
C ILE A 88 -1.01 3.46 -8.92
N ALA A 89 -2.22 2.96 -8.69
CA ALA A 89 -2.44 1.71 -7.99
C ALA A 89 -1.82 0.51 -8.73
N ILE A 90 -2.01 0.42 -10.05
CA ILE A 90 -1.39 -0.64 -10.87
C ILE A 90 0.14 -0.55 -10.82
N VAL A 91 0.71 0.64 -11.00
CA VAL A 91 2.17 0.84 -10.94
C VAL A 91 2.71 0.53 -9.54
N ALA A 92 1.98 0.87 -8.48
CA ALA A 92 2.33 0.50 -7.11
C ALA A 92 2.39 -1.03 -6.95
N VAL A 93 1.42 -1.77 -7.47
CA VAL A 93 1.43 -3.24 -7.43
C VAL A 93 2.64 -3.80 -8.18
N ILE A 94 2.96 -3.27 -9.36
CA ILE A 94 4.15 -3.71 -10.13
C ILE A 94 5.43 -3.48 -9.32
N ILE A 95 5.60 -2.29 -8.75
CA ILE A 95 6.77 -1.97 -7.91
C ILE A 95 6.84 -2.88 -6.68
N PHE A 96 5.69 -3.12 -6.03
CA PHE A 96 5.60 -4.02 -4.89
C PHE A 96 6.04 -5.45 -5.25
N VAL A 97 5.57 -5.98 -6.39
CA VAL A 97 5.96 -7.32 -6.87
C VAL A 97 7.46 -7.40 -7.14
N ILE A 98 8.06 -6.36 -7.73
CA ILE A 98 9.51 -6.30 -7.95
C ILE A 98 10.26 -6.32 -6.62
N ILE A 99 9.86 -5.48 -5.65
CA ILE A 99 10.48 -5.46 -4.31
C ILE A 99 10.33 -6.81 -3.62
N ALA A 100 9.14 -7.42 -3.67
CA ALA A 100 8.89 -8.72 -3.07
C ALA A 100 9.76 -9.83 -3.71
N ALA A 101 9.91 -9.82 -5.04
CA ALA A 101 10.79 -10.74 -5.75
C ALA A 101 12.27 -10.58 -5.34
N ILE A 102 12.75 -9.34 -5.23
CA ILE A 102 14.11 -9.04 -4.77
C ILE A 102 14.31 -9.54 -3.33
N LEU A 103 13.37 -9.22 -2.43
CA LEU A 103 13.41 -9.66 -1.04
C LEU A 103 13.36 -11.19 -0.92
N LEU A 104 12.61 -11.88 -1.78
CA LEU A 104 12.54 -13.34 -1.81
C LEU A 104 13.90 -13.94 -2.23
N VAL A 105 14.53 -13.39 -3.28
CA VAL A 105 15.86 -13.85 -3.72
C VAL A 105 16.92 -13.59 -2.64
N ILE A 106 16.92 -12.41 -2.02
CA ILE A 106 17.82 -12.08 -0.91
C ILE A 106 17.54 -12.95 0.31
N GLY A 107 16.26 -13.19 0.63
CA GLY A 107 15.84 -14.02 1.77
C GLY A 107 16.27 -15.46 1.60
N ILE A 108 16.12 -16.03 0.39
CA ILE A 108 16.66 -17.36 0.06
C ILE A 108 18.19 -17.35 0.11
N GLY A 109 18.83 -16.29 -0.37
CA GLY A 109 20.30 -16.12 -0.33
C GLY A 109 20.85 -16.09 1.10
N LEU A 110 20.27 -15.28 1.98
CA LEU A 110 20.61 -15.24 3.41
C LEU A 110 20.33 -16.58 4.10
N PHE A 111 19.18 -17.21 3.83
CA PHE A 111 18.85 -18.52 4.40
C PHE A 111 19.88 -19.61 4.01
N ARG A 112 20.42 -19.56 2.79
CA ARG A 112 21.47 -20.48 2.31
C ARG A 112 22.88 -20.16 2.79
N VAL A 113 23.15 -18.94 3.26
CA VAL A 113 24.47 -18.56 3.83
C VAL A 113 24.60 -19.02 5.28
N TRP A 114 23.48 -19.20 5.98
CA TRP A 114 23.42 -19.55 7.41
C TRP A 114 23.16 -21.06 7.67
N ILE A 115 22.99 -21.88 6.63
CA ILE A 115 22.82 -23.35 6.72
C ILE A 115 23.79 -24.05 5.77
#